data_AF-A0A349U0K9-F1
#
_entry.id   AF-A0A349U0K9-F1
#
_cell.length_a   1.000
_cell.length_b   1.000
_cell.length_c   1.000
_cell.angle_alpha   90.00
_cell.angle_beta   90.00
_cell.angle_gamma   90.00
#
_symmetry.space_group_name_H-M   'P 1'
#
loop_
_entity.id
_entity.type
_entity.pdbx_description
1 polymer ?
#
loop_
_entity_poly.entity_id
_entity_poly.type
_entity_poly.pdbx_seq_one_letter_code
_entity_poly.pdbx_strand_id
1 'polypeptide(L)'
;MHSAAITQERVAGAVSTALLHAFRDRRHAAKEIGRQVGRDPRAVKNWLGGRCPPRAAELIELMSQFGEVYDAVMALAGRKGFQPTDDERKRIDEAIRILRG
;
A
#
# COMPACT_ATOMS: atom_id res chain seq x y z
N MET A 1 -24.08 -10.14 -3.40
CA MET A 1 -22.69 -9.89 -2.95
C MET A 1 -22.74 -8.99 -1.72
N HIS A 2 -22.43 -9.49 -0.53
CA HIS A 2 -22.35 -8.64 0.65
C HIS A 2 -21.08 -7.80 0.56
N SER A 3 -21.25 -6.51 0.26
CA SER A 3 -20.20 -5.53 0.48
C SER A 3 -20.01 -5.38 1.98
N ALA A 4 -19.19 -6.24 2.58
CA ALA A 4 -18.72 -6.03 3.94
C ALA A 4 -18.01 -4.67 3.97
N ALA A 5 -18.43 -3.78 4.86
CA ALA A 5 -17.91 -2.42 4.94
C ALA A 5 -16.36 -2.42 4.96
N ILE A 6 -15.75 -1.52 4.19
CA ILE A 6 -14.31 -1.30 4.24
C ILE A 6 -14.03 -0.54 5.53
N THR A 7 -13.46 -1.22 6.53
CA THR A 7 -13.07 -0.61 7.81
C THR A 7 -11.57 -0.34 7.85
N GLN A 8 -11.15 0.54 8.75
CA GLN A 8 -9.73 0.89 8.94
C GLN A 8 -8.90 -0.35 9.34
N GLU A 9 -9.46 -1.26 10.15
CA GLU A 9 -8.81 -2.51 10.56
C GLU A 9 -8.60 -3.45 9.36
N ARG A 10 -9.58 -3.54 8.45
CA ARG A 10 -9.46 -4.37 7.25
C ARG A 10 -8.40 -3.81 6.30
N VAL A 11 -8.35 -2.50 6.13
CA VAL A 11 -7.30 -1.84 5.35
C VAL A 11 -5.94 -2.07 5.98
N ALA A 12 -5.81 -1.90 7.30
CA ALA A 12 -4.55 -2.11 8.01
C ALA A 12 -4.04 -3.55 7.88
N GLY A 13 -4.93 -4.55 8.04
CA GLY A 13 -4.57 -5.96 7.88
C GLY A 13 -4.16 -6.34 6.47
N ALA A 14 -4.87 -5.83 5.46
CA ALA A 14 -4.54 -6.08 4.06
C ALA A 14 -3.19 -5.46 3.66
N VAL A 15 -2.97 -4.19 4.04
CA VAL A 15 -1.69 -3.49 3.78
C VAL A 15 -0.53 -4.16 4.51
N SER A 16 -0.73 -4.54 5.78
CA SER A 16 0.28 -5.27 6.57
C SER A 16 0.70 -6.56 5.85
N THR A 17 -0.28 -7.38 5.46
CA THR A 17 -0.03 -8.66 4.78
C THR A 17 0.69 -8.45 3.45
N ALA A 18 0.25 -7.47 2.65
CA ALA A 18 0.87 -7.13 1.37
C ALA A 18 2.32 -6.66 1.52
N LEU A 19 2.61 -5.78 2.48
CA LEU A 19 3.96 -5.29 2.73
C LEU A 19 4.89 -6.39 3.26
N LEU A 20 4.39 -7.26 4.14
CA LEU A 20 5.15 -8.42 4.60
C LEU A 20 5.44 -9.40 3.45
N HIS A 21 4.53 -9.52 2.49
CA HIS A 21 4.74 -10.33 1.29
C HIS A 21 5.79 -9.72 0.36
N ALA A 22 5.72 -8.42 0.10
CA ALA A 22 6.66 -7.69 -0.76
C ALA A 22 8.09 -7.65 -0.19
N PHE A 23 8.25 -7.67 1.14
CA PHE A 23 9.54 -7.46 1.83
C PHE A 23 9.99 -8.65 2.70
N ARG A 24 9.55 -9.89 2.38
CA ARG A 24 9.91 -11.11 3.13
C ARG A 24 11.38 -11.14 3.56
N ASP A 25 11.63 -11.55 4.80
CA ASP A 25 12.95 -11.75 5.43
C ASP A 25 13.94 -10.56 5.40
N ARG A 26 13.52 -9.37 4.92
CA ARG A 26 14.38 -8.19 4.95
C ARG A 26 14.42 -7.58 6.34
N ARG A 27 15.56 -7.77 7.03
CA ARG A 27 15.88 -7.22 8.36
C ARG A 27 15.64 -5.70 8.48
N HIS A 28 15.60 -4.97 7.35
CA HIS A 28 15.42 -3.51 7.29
C HIS A 28 14.20 -3.04 6.49
N ALA A 29 13.19 -3.90 6.28
CA ALA A 29 11.97 -3.59 5.50
C ALA A 29 11.37 -2.21 5.84
N ALA A 30 11.20 -1.90 7.13
CA ALA A 30 10.61 -0.63 7.54
C ALA A 30 11.41 0.61 7.10
N LYS A 31 12.74 0.51 7.04
CA LYS A 31 13.62 1.61 6.62
C LYS A 31 13.66 1.72 5.10
N GLU A 32 13.65 0.59 4.39
CA GLU A 32 13.59 0.55 2.92
C GLU A 32 12.28 1.15 2.40
N ILE A 33 11.14 0.66 2.90
CA ILE A 33 9.81 1.19 2.57
C ILE A 33 9.77 2.68 2.91
N GLY A 34 10.18 3.07 4.13
CA GLY A 34 10.18 4.47 4.55
C GLY A 34 10.99 5.38 3.62
N ARG A 35 12.12 4.89 3.10
CA ARG A 35 12.92 5.63 2.10
C ARG A 35 12.22 5.74 0.75
N GLN A 36 11.57 4.68 0.28
CA GLN A 36 10.87 4.67 -1.01
C GLN A 36 9.62 5.55 -0.99
N VAL A 37 8.91 5.60 0.15
CA VAL A 37 7.68 6.38 0.29
C VAL A 37 7.86 7.71 1.04
N GLY A 38 9.09 8.09 1.39
CA GLY A 38 9.36 9.33 2.14
C GLY A 38 8.65 9.41 3.50
N ARG A 39 8.57 8.30 4.24
CA ARG A 39 7.88 8.21 5.54
C ARG A 39 8.78 7.77 6.67
N ASP A 40 8.40 8.21 7.87
CA ASP A 40 9.11 7.83 9.10
C ASP A 40 9.02 6.31 9.34
N PRO A 41 10.14 5.64 9.69
CA PRO A 41 10.16 4.20 9.94
C PRO A 41 9.17 3.74 11.03
N ARG A 42 8.77 4.59 11.97
CA ARG A 42 7.74 4.27 12.98
C ARG A 42 6.37 4.12 12.34
N ALA A 43 6.00 5.00 11.42
CA ALA A 43 4.74 4.89 10.68
C ALA A 43 4.70 3.57 9.90
N VAL A 44 5.79 3.26 9.20
CA VAL A 44 5.92 2.00 8.45
C VAL A 44 5.87 0.77 9.37
N LYS A 45 6.51 0.80 10.55
CA LYS A 45 6.40 -0.28 11.54
C LYS A 45 4.97 -0.47 12.03
N ASN A 46 4.17 0.59 12.11
CA ASN A 46 2.75 0.48 12.49
C ASN A 46 1.94 -0.17 11.37
N TRP A 47 2.23 0.14 10.11
CA TRP A 47 1.58 -0.49 8.95
C TRP A 47 1.95 -1.97 8.84
N LEU A 48 3.24 -2.29 8.93
CA LEU A 48 3.73 -3.67 8.92
C LEU A 48 3.11 -4.50 10.05
N GLY A 49 2.92 -3.90 11.23
CA GLY A 49 2.26 -4.55 12.36
C GLY A 49 0.73 -4.52 12.33
N GLY A 50 0.10 -3.96 11.29
CA GLY A 50 -1.36 -3.84 11.17
C GLY A 50 -2.03 -2.96 12.24
N ARG A 51 -1.26 -2.14 12.98
CA ARG A 51 -1.77 -1.34 14.11
C ARG A 51 -2.57 -0.11 13.69
N CYS A 52 -2.21 0.45 12.53
CA CYS A 52 -2.88 1.61 11.97
C CYS A 52 -2.78 1.48 10.44
N PRO A 53 -3.83 1.80 9.68
CA PRO A 53 -3.72 1.85 8.23
C PRO A 53 -2.94 3.09 7.77
N PRO A 54 -2.30 3.03 6.60
CA PRO A 54 -1.83 4.24 5.93
C PRO A 54 -3.00 5.16 5.60
N ARG A 55 -2.79 6.47 5.70
CA ARG A 55 -3.77 7.48 5.26
C ARG A 55 -3.91 7.44 3.75
N ALA A 56 -4.96 8.05 3.20
CA ALA A 56 -5.26 8.00 1.77
C ALA A 56 -4.05 8.30 0.86
N ALA A 57 -3.32 9.40 1.12
CA ALA A 57 -2.14 9.75 0.33
C ALA A 57 -0.99 8.72 0.45
N GLU A 58 -0.77 8.18 1.66
CA GLU A 58 0.24 7.16 1.93
C GLU A 58 -0.15 5.84 1.27
N LEU A 59 -1.44 5.49 1.27
CA LEU A 59 -1.94 4.29 0.63
C LEU A 59 -1.76 4.35 -0.89
N ILE A 60 -2.08 5.49 -1.52
CA ILE A 60 -1.88 5.70 -2.95
C ILE A 60 -0.39 5.58 -3.30
N GLU A 61 0.48 6.16 -2.50
CA GLU A 61 1.93 6.05 -2.64
C GLU A 61 2.43 4.60 -2.53
N LEU A 62 1.95 3.85 -1.53
CA LEU A 62 2.27 2.43 -1.38
C LEU A 62 1.75 1.61 -2.57
N MET A 63 0.56 1.87 -3.07
CA MET A 63 -0.03 1.18 -4.22
C MET A 63 0.76 1.42 -5.51
N SER A 64 1.36 2.60 -5.68
CA SER A 64 2.19 2.91 -6.84
C SER A 64 3.52 2.15 -6.83
N GLN A 65 4.14 2.07 -5.64
CA GLN A 65 5.47 1.51 -5.46
C GLN A 65 5.45 -0.02 -5.25
N PHE A 66 4.36 -0.57 -4.72
CA PHE A 66 4.26 -1.98 -4.32
C PHE A 66 3.03 -2.65 -4.94
N GLY A 67 3.26 -3.53 -5.91
CA GLY A 67 2.20 -4.27 -6.61
C GLY A 67 1.36 -5.12 -5.66
N GLU A 68 1.96 -5.70 -4.63
CA GLU A 68 1.25 -6.49 -3.63
C GLU A 68 0.24 -5.64 -2.83
N VAL A 69 0.58 -4.38 -2.54
CA VAL A 69 -0.33 -3.46 -1.85
C VAL A 69 -1.47 -3.06 -2.78
N TYR A 70 -1.16 -2.79 -4.05
CA TYR A 70 -2.16 -2.54 -5.08
C TYR A 70 -3.19 -3.69 -5.15
N ASP A 71 -2.71 -4.92 -5.29
CA ASP A 71 -3.55 -6.13 -5.42
C ASP A 71 -4.44 -6.32 -4.19
N ALA A 72 -3.86 -6.12 -2.98
CA ALA A 72 -4.59 -6.26 -1.74
C ALA A 72 -5.73 -5.23 -1.62
N VAL A 73 -5.48 -3.98 -2.01
CA VAL A 73 -6.51 -2.91 -1.99
C VAL A 73 -7.59 -3.16 -3.06
N MET A 74 -7.22 -3.59 -4.26
CA MET A 74 -8.20 -3.95 -5.29
C MET A 74 -9.04 -5.16 -4.90
N ALA A 75 -8.44 -6.15 -4.25
CA ALA A 75 -9.18 -7.28 -3.70
C ALA A 75 -10.18 -6.84 -2.62
N LEU A 76 -9.79 -5.91 -1.72
CA LEU A 76 -10.71 -5.31 -0.74
C LEU A 76 -11.86 -4.54 -1.40
N ALA A 77 -11.58 -3.85 -2.51
CA ALA A 77 -12.58 -3.13 -3.30
C ALA A 77 -13.48 -4.04 -4.15
N GLY A 78 -13.28 -5.37 -4.09
CA GLY A 78 -14.03 -6.34 -4.90
C GLY A 78 -13.62 -6.36 -6.38
N ARG A 79 -12.50 -5.74 -6.74
CA ARG A 79 -11.95 -5.66 -8.11
C ARG A 79 -10.80 -6.65 -8.32
N LYS A 80 -10.96 -7.89 -7.88
CA LYS A 80 -9.93 -8.94 -8.05
C LYS A 80 -9.60 -9.13 -9.54
N GLY A 81 -8.30 -9.18 -9.87
CA GLY A 81 -7.79 -9.45 -11.22
C GLY A 81 -7.41 -8.22 -12.04
N PHE A 82 -7.59 -7.01 -11.51
CA PHE A 82 -7.01 -5.81 -12.12
C PHE A 82 -5.56 -5.68 -11.64
N GLN A 83 -4.59 -5.91 -12.52
CA GLN A 83 -3.20 -5.48 -12.30
C GLN A 83 -2.94 -4.32 -13.27
N PRO A 84 -2.48 -3.15 -12.79
CA PRO A 84 -2.17 -2.04 -13.67
C PRO A 84 -1.00 -2.45 -14.55
N THR A 85 -1.16 -2.24 -15.84
CA THR A 85 -0.07 -2.27 -16.81
C THR A 85 1.02 -1.29 -16.40
N ASP A 86 2.26 -1.49 -16.88
CA ASP A 86 3.38 -0.60 -16.57
C ASP A 86 3.09 0.86 -16.93
N ASP A 87 2.27 1.11 -17.95
CA ASP A 87 1.88 2.46 -18.34
C ASP A 87 0.83 3.06 -17.41
N GLU A 88 -0.07 2.25 -16.85
CA GLU A 88 -0.97 2.70 -15.78
C GLU A 88 -0.21 2.98 -14.49
N ARG A 89 0.84 2.20 -14.18
CA ARG A 89 1.75 2.51 -13.05
C ARG A 89 2.43 3.86 -13.24
N LYS A 90 2.99 4.14 -14.42
CA LYS A 90 3.59 5.44 -14.75
C LYS A 90 2.60 6.60 -14.60
N ARG A 91 1.35 6.42 -15.05
CA ARG A 91 0.30 7.46 -14.90
C ARG A 91 -0.05 7.71 -13.42
N ILE A 92 -0.08 6.66 -12.60
CA ILE A 92 -0.32 6.80 -11.17
C ILE A 92 0.88 7.51 -10.50
N ASP A 93 2.12 7.14 -10.84
CA ASP A 93 3.33 7.83 -10.36
C ASP A 93 3.31 9.33 -10.72
N GLU A 94 2.88 9.67 -11.92
CA GLU A 94 2.75 11.06 -12.36
C GLU A 94 1.64 11.81 -11.61
N ALA A 95 0.47 11.20 -11.43
CA ALA A 95 -0.60 11.78 -10.61
C ALA A 95 -0.14 12.01 -9.16
N ILE A 96 0.65 11.10 -8.60
CA ILE A 96 1.24 11.24 -7.26
C ILE A 96 2.24 12.39 -7.20
N ARG A 97 3.10 12.55 -8.21
CA ARG A 97 4.00 13.68 -8.31
C ARG A 97 3.23 15.00 -8.30
N ILE A 98 2.14 15.10 -9.07
CA ILE A 98 1.27 16.28 -9.10
C ILE A 98 0.67 16.57 -7.71
N LEU A 99 0.20 15.54 -6.99
CA LEU A 99 -0.39 15.70 -5.66
C LEU A 99 0.61 16.09 -4.57
N ARG A 100 1.92 15.86 -4.79
CA ARG A 100 2.98 16.24 -3.84
C ARG A 100 3.51 17.66 -4.05
N GLY A 101 3.19 18.29 -5.19
CA GLY A 101 3.80 19.55 -5.62
C GLY A 101 5.08 19.32 -6.40
#